data_AF-A0A955J2E7-F1
#
_entry.id   AF-A0A955J2E7-F1
#
_cell.length_a   1.000
_cell.length_b   1.000
_cell.length_c   1.000
_cell.angle_alpha   90.00
_cell.angle_beta   90.00
_cell.angle_gamma   90.00
#
_symmetry.space_group_name_H-M   'P 1'
#
loop_
_entity.id
_entity.type
_entity.pdbx_description
1 polymer ?
#
loop_
_entity_poly.entity_id
_entity_poly.type
_entity_poly.pdbx_seq_one_letter_code
_entity_poly.pdbx_strand_id
1 'polypeptide(L)'
;MLITLVIPIVTSIVIAALLYFFGGSNSYGIKIELTRKELVLGLVATLALSPLISWIGGKMAVDDAVGGYKEFWNGSMTLALSERVPCERDGNCRHSYDCDGYKVVDQAAYTDSDGNYHSEISHTEYHDCPYATEEYNYWLLDSLGDTHELWMGWFSTSPQEWRGGHGIPSDVGRGVPPEWTRIKELIAEGRAPGVTKENTYTNYVLASTNSILKPFSADVERYKEEGLLPAHTENWKSPMLNDYTANKVVFVGDAPGNASEWQDALARFNGALGMELQGDMHIVVVPAAKVDNPDAYKNAVRAYWQGKEFGKRALGKNGIIVVVALNRNGDRVEWVRADTGMPTGNGEMETALSAISDVPATPYTLIGDVMSKPSGEEVEYIHGDGVIESIVFNDHPFKRACMECKDKGDTGESYTYLKKDVKLTGWAKFWIAFMSIFANALVWAVLWYTDLFGESQQAESNIHRDRWSY
;
A
#
# COMPACT_ATOMS: atom_id res chain seq x y z
N MET A 1 20.35 2.35 21.90
CA MET A 1 20.37 2.91 23.25
C MET A 1 21.34 4.09 23.37
N LEU A 2 22.65 3.92 23.10
CA LEU A 2 23.63 5.01 23.22
C LEU A 2 23.20 6.30 22.47
N ILE A 3 22.91 6.19 21.17
CA ILE A 3 22.55 7.35 20.34
C ILE A 3 21.21 7.98 20.74
N THR A 4 20.19 7.16 21.01
CA THR A 4 18.80 7.65 21.23
C THR A 4 18.56 8.17 22.65
N LEU A 5 19.42 7.82 23.61
CA LEU A 5 19.21 8.12 25.03
C LEU A 5 20.38 8.88 25.65
N VAL A 6 21.64 8.44 25.44
CA VAL A 6 22.80 9.05 26.10
C VAL A 6 23.11 10.42 25.51
N ILE A 7 23.09 10.57 24.18
CA ILE A 7 23.40 11.84 23.52
C ILE A 7 22.44 12.95 23.97
N PRO A 8 21.09 12.80 23.91
CA PRO A 8 20.18 13.85 24.36
C PRO A 8 20.34 14.24 25.82
N ILE A 9 20.62 13.27 26.71
CA ILE A 9 20.84 13.53 28.13
C ILE A 9 22.12 14.32 28.34
N VAL A 10 23.24 13.88 27.74
CA VAL A 10 24.53 14.57 27.85
C VAL A 10 24.45 15.98 27.28
N THR A 11 23.84 16.15 26.10
CA THR A 11 23.62 17.46 25.49
C THR A 11 22.82 18.37 26.42
N SER A 12 21.75 17.86 27.03
CA SER A 12 20.94 18.63 27.98
C SER A 12 21.72 19.01 29.24
N ILE A 13 22.54 18.10 29.81
CA ILE A 13 23.40 18.39 30.96
C ILE A 13 24.44 19.48 30.63
N VAL A 14 25.03 19.43 29.43
CA VAL A 14 25.98 20.44 28.96
C VAL A 14 25.30 21.81 28.82
N ILE A 15 24.10 21.86 28.23
CA ILE A 15 23.29 23.09 28.13
C ILE A 15 22.97 23.63 29.53
N ALA A 16 22.53 22.78 30.45
CA ALA A 16 22.23 23.14 31.83
C ALA A 16 23.44 23.76 32.53
N ALA A 17 24.62 23.15 32.38
CA ALA A 17 25.87 23.65 32.94
C ALA A 17 26.26 25.00 32.32
N LEU A 18 26.14 25.16 31.00
CA LEU A 18 26.43 26.42 30.33
C LEU A 18 25.49 27.54 30.81
N LEU A 19 24.19 27.28 30.91
CA LEU A 19 23.21 28.23 31.42
C LEU A 19 23.49 28.60 32.88
N TYR A 20 23.82 27.62 33.73
CA TYR A 20 24.08 27.85 35.16
C TYR A 20 25.38 28.63 35.41
N PHE A 21 26.47 28.30 34.73
CA PHE A 21 27.78 28.92 34.98
C PHE A 21 28.00 30.22 34.19
N PHE A 22 27.41 30.37 33.02
CA PHE A 22 27.67 31.51 32.12
C PHE A 22 26.44 32.39 31.84
N GLY A 23 25.24 32.00 32.27
CA GLY A 23 24.00 32.76 32.04
C GLY A 23 23.95 34.13 32.73
N GLY A 24 24.77 34.36 33.75
CA GLY A 24 24.80 35.62 34.52
C GLY A 24 25.58 36.79 33.88
N SER A 25 26.28 36.59 32.76
CA SER A 25 27.17 37.60 32.17
C SER A 25 26.89 37.80 30.68
N ASN A 26 25.74 38.40 30.34
CA ASN A 26 25.53 38.93 28.99
C ASN A 26 25.63 40.45 28.96
N SER A 27 26.44 40.95 28.01
CA SER A 27 26.67 42.37 27.71
C SER A 27 25.42 43.16 27.29
N TYR A 28 24.23 42.55 27.29
CA TYR A 28 22.96 43.12 26.85
C TYR A 28 21.98 43.45 27.99
N GLY A 29 22.40 43.39 29.26
CA GLY A 29 21.64 43.91 30.40
C GLY A 29 20.50 43.02 30.93
N ILE A 30 20.30 41.84 30.36
CA ILE A 30 19.34 40.84 30.86
C ILE A 30 20.09 39.91 31.82
N LYS A 31 19.91 40.07 33.13
CA LYS A 31 20.44 39.16 34.16
C LYS A 31 19.42 38.04 34.38
N ILE A 32 19.82 36.82 34.07
CA ILE A 32 19.00 35.64 34.32
C ILE A 32 19.87 34.68 35.11
N GLU A 33 19.47 34.43 36.35
CA GLU A 33 20.11 33.48 37.24
C GLU A 33 19.21 32.25 37.37
N LEU A 34 19.66 31.13 36.80
CA LEU A 34 18.96 29.86 36.96
C LEU A 34 19.12 29.39 38.42
N THR A 35 18.02 29.25 39.15
CA THR A 35 18.07 28.81 40.55
C THR A 35 18.46 27.34 40.65
N ARG A 36 18.99 26.92 41.81
CA ARG A 36 19.27 25.49 42.07
C ARG A 36 18.02 24.61 41.92
N LYS A 37 16.84 25.14 42.28
CA LYS A 37 15.56 24.43 42.16
C LYS A 37 15.20 24.21 40.68
N GLU A 38 15.35 25.22 39.83
CA GLU A 38 15.12 25.13 38.38
C GLU A 38 16.13 24.22 37.69
N LEU A 39 17.40 24.26 38.10
CA LEU A 39 18.42 23.34 37.60
C LEU A 39 18.04 21.88 37.88
N VAL A 40 17.64 21.57 39.12
CA VAL A 40 17.21 20.22 39.50
C VAL A 40 15.94 19.83 38.73
N LEU A 41 14.96 20.72 38.62
CA LEU A 41 13.72 20.46 37.88
C LEU A 41 13.97 20.19 36.40
N GLY A 42 14.79 21.01 35.73
CA GLY A 42 15.15 20.84 34.32
C GLY A 42 15.92 19.54 34.04
N LEU A 43 16.82 19.17 34.96
CA LEU A 43 17.54 17.89 34.89
C LEU A 43 16.60 16.69 35.10
N VAL A 44 15.69 16.74 36.06
CA VAL A 44 14.69 15.68 36.29
C VAL A 44 13.76 15.55 35.08
N ALA A 45 13.27 16.66 34.55
CA ALA A 45 12.42 16.67 33.35
C ALA A 45 13.15 16.08 32.15
N THR A 46 14.40 16.46 31.91
CA THR A 46 15.26 15.88 30.86
C THR A 46 15.43 14.37 31.03
N LEU A 47 15.76 13.92 32.24
CA LEU A 47 15.98 12.50 32.54
C LEU A 47 14.71 11.66 32.38
N ALA A 48 13.52 12.27 32.54
CA ALA A 48 12.24 11.60 32.30
C ALA A 48 11.83 11.63 30.82
N LEU A 49 12.01 12.77 30.14
CA LEU A 49 11.59 12.98 28.75
C LEU A 49 12.43 12.16 27.77
N SER A 50 13.76 12.10 27.94
CA SER A 50 14.62 11.38 26.98
C SER A 50 14.31 9.87 26.88
N PRO A 51 14.13 9.12 27.97
CA PRO A 51 13.66 7.73 27.91
C PRO A 51 12.25 7.60 27.32
N LEU A 52 11.32 8.50 27.67
CA LEU A 52 9.96 8.47 27.17
C LEU A 52 9.92 8.68 25.64
N ILE A 53 10.61 9.70 25.13
CA ILE A 53 10.72 9.98 23.69
C ILE A 53 11.44 8.83 22.98
N SER A 54 12.50 8.27 23.58
CA SER A 54 13.19 7.12 23.01
C SER A 54 12.29 5.88 22.97
N TRP A 55 11.40 5.69 23.95
CA TRP A 55 10.44 4.59 23.97
C TRP A 55 9.32 4.78 22.95
N ILE A 56 8.68 5.95 22.91
CA ILE A 56 7.63 6.29 21.93
C ILE A 56 8.18 6.19 20.51
N GLY A 57 9.28 6.89 20.23
CA GLY A 57 9.89 6.90 18.91
C GLY A 57 10.44 5.53 18.51
N GLY A 58 10.95 4.75 19.47
CA GLY A 58 11.33 3.36 19.24
C GLY A 58 10.15 2.49 18.85
N LYS A 59 9.02 2.61 19.55
CA LYS A 59 7.78 1.88 19.23
C LYS A 59 7.26 2.27 17.85
N MET A 60 7.15 3.57 17.55
CA MET A 60 6.69 4.06 16.24
C MET A 60 7.57 3.57 15.10
N ALA A 61 8.89 3.60 15.27
CA ALA A 61 9.83 3.13 14.25
C ALA A 61 9.77 1.61 14.05
N VAL A 62 9.50 0.83 15.11
CA VAL A 62 9.27 -0.61 14.98
C VAL A 62 7.93 -0.88 14.29
N ASP A 63 6.86 -0.16 14.67
CA ASP A 63 5.53 -0.29 14.07
C ASP A 63 5.54 0.05 12.57
N ASP A 64 6.25 1.12 12.17
CA ASP A 64 6.51 1.47 10.76
C ASP A 64 7.34 0.39 10.04
N ALA A 65 8.38 -0.14 10.70
CA ALA A 65 9.22 -1.19 10.13
C ALA A 65 8.47 -2.50 9.90
N VAL A 66 7.51 -2.87 10.77
CA VAL A 66 6.68 -4.09 10.59
C VAL A 66 5.44 -3.86 9.75
N GLY A 67 4.91 -2.63 9.67
CA GLY A 67 3.68 -2.30 8.96
C GLY A 67 3.87 -1.98 7.48
N GLY A 68 2.77 -1.76 6.76
CA GLY A 68 2.76 -1.25 5.39
C GLY A 68 3.34 -2.18 4.33
N TYR A 69 3.55 -3.46 4.65
CA TYR A 69 3.88 -4.47 3.63
C TYR A 69 2.68 -4.71 2.74
N LYS A 70 2.92 -5.07 1.49
CA LYS A 70 1.89 -5.27 0.47
C LYS A 70 1.66 -6.76 0.24
N GLU A 71 0.39 -7.15 0.18
CA GLU A 71 -0.04 -8.47 -0.26
C GLU A 71 -1.13 -8.30 -1.32
N PHE A 72 -1.28 -9.29 -2.20
CA PHE A 72 -2.39 -9.30 -3.13
C PHE A 72 -3.56 -10.09 -2.55
N TRP A 73 -4.74 -9.51 -2.66
CA TRP A 73 -6.02 -10.19 -2.45
C TRP A 73 -6.59 -10.51 -3.81
N ASN A 74 -7.11 -11.72 -3.97
CA ASN A 74 -7.58 -12.22 -5.25
C ASN A 74 -9.06 -12.57 -5.17
N GLY A 75 -9.75 -12.34 -6.28
CA GLY A 75 -11.17 -12.62 -6.43
C GLY A 75 -11.53 -12.79 -7.90
N SER A 76 -12.81 -12.64 -8.22
CA SER A 76 -13.30 -12.65 -9.60
C SER A 76 -14.31 -11.55 -9.82
N MET A 77 -14.46 -11.12 -11.08
CA MET A 77 -15.57 -10.27 -11.48
C MET A 77 -16.89 -10.99 -11.21
N THR A 78 -17.89 -10.26 -10.71
CA THR A 78 -19.18 -10.83 -10.30
C THR A 78 -20.33 -10.29 -11.11
N LEU A 79 -20.32 -8.99 -11.44
CA LEU A 79 -21.40 -8.33 -12.16
C LEU A 79 -20.88 -7.30 -13.14
N ALA A 80 -21.60 -7.15 -14.25
CA ALA A 80 -21.43 -6.09 -15.22
C ALA A 80 -22.72 -5.27 -15.25
N LEU A 81 -22.65 -4.02 -14.78
CA LEU A 81 -23.79 -3.14 -14.61
C LEU A 81 -23.73 -1.97 -15.60
N SER A 82 -24.91 -1.46 -15.93
CA SER A 82 -25.06 -0.29 -16.80
C SER A 82 -26.19 0.59 -16.27
N GLU A 83 -26.00 1.89 -16.30
CA GLU A 83 -27.00 2.89 -15.95
C GLU A 83 -27.14 3.91 -17.05
N ARG A 84 -28.38 4.33 -17.28
CA ARG A 84 -28.72 5.44 -18.16
C ARG A 84 -28.95 6.69 -17.32
N VAL A 85 -28.17 7.73 -17.59
CA VAL A 85 -28.23 9.02 -16.92
C VAL A 85 -28.97 10.01 -17.84
N PRO A 86 -30.22 10.40 -17.52
CA PRO A 86 -30.91 11.46 -18.26
C PRO A 86 -30.21 12.79 -17.98
N CYS A 87 -29.98 13.57 -19.03
CA CYS A 87 -29.27 14.84 -18.93
C CYS A 87 -30.23 16.03 -18.88
N GLU A 88 -29.95 16.93 -17.94
CA GLU A 88 -30.64 18.20 -17.78
C GLU A 88 -29.63 19.34 -17.60
N ARG A 89 -30.09 20.57 -17.77
CA ARG A 89 -29.27 21.77 -17.54
C ARG A 89 -28.86 21.83 -16.07
N ASP A 90 -27.59 22.10 -15.81
CA ASP A 90 -26.96 22.08 -14.49
C ASP A 90 -27.07 20.70 -13.78
N GLY A 91 -27.26 19.63 -14.56
CA GLY A 91 -27.45 18.26 -14.08
C GLY A 91 -26.15 17.46 -13.93
N ASN A 92 -26.29 16.15 -13.76
CA ASN A 92 -25.18 15.24 -13.42
C ASN A 92 -24.43 14.65 -14.64
N CYS A 93 -24.68 15.13 -15.86
CA CYS A 93 -23.99 14.59 -17.04
C CYS A 93 -22.55 15.08 -17.10
N ARG A 94 -21.63 14.19 -17.50
CA ARG A 94 -20.19 14.44 -17.46
C ARG A 94 -19.74 15.37 -18.58
N HIS A 95 -20.44 15.35 -19.72
CA HIS A 95 -20.07 16.13 -20.89
C HIS A 95 -21.04 17.30 -21.05
N SER A 96 -20.64 18.46 -20.52
CA SER A 96 -21.34 19.74 -20.64
C SER A 96 -20.57 20.77 -21.47
N TYR A 97 -21.27 21.84 -21.85
CA TYR A 97 -20.72 23.07 -22.39
C TYR A 97 -21.41 24.28 -21.77
N ASP A 98 -20.69 25.40 -21.71
CA ASP A 98 -21.21 26.67 -21.22
C ASP A 98 -22.35 27.18 -22.12
N CYS A 99 -23.52 27.36 -21.53
CA CYS A 99 -24.71 27.85 -22.23
C CYS A 99 -25.45 28.93 -21.43
N ASP A 100 -26.41 29.59 -22.08
CA ASP A 100 -27.43 30.43 -21.44
C ASP A 100 -26.87 31.37 -20.34
N GLY A 101 -25.92 32.23 -20.69
CA GLY A 101 -25.25 33.12 -19.73
C GLY A 101 -26.23 33.98 -18.92
N TYR A 102 -26.02 34.05 -17.61
CA TYR A 102 -26.84 34.80 -16.66
C TYR A 102 -26.00 35.78 -15.84
N LYS A 103 -26.63 36.83 -15.32
CA LYS A 103 -25.95 37.88 -14.55
C LYS A 103 -26.01 37.56 -13.06
N VAL A 104 -24.84 37.51 -12.42
CA VAL A 104 -24.68 37.40 -10.98
C VAL A 104 -24.21 38.73 -10.43
N VAL A 105 -24.94 39.23 -9.43
CA VAL A 105 -24.66 40.52 -8.79
C VAL A 105 -23.68 40.30 -7.65
N ASP A 106 -22.45 40.79 -7.82
CA ASP A 106 -21.41 40.76 -6.79
C ASP A 106 -21.67 41.81 -5.70
N GLN A 107 -22.15 42.97 -6.13
CA GLN A 107 -22.49 44.09 -5.26
C GLN A 107 -23.70 44.81 -5.83
N ALA A 108 -24.81 44.80 -5.09
CA ALA A 108 -26.00 45.55 -5.45
C ALA A 108 -25.68 47.05 -5.46
N ALA A 109 -26.34 47.80 -6.35
CA ALA A 109 -26.24 49.24 -6.34
C ALA A 109 -26.67 49.82 -4.98
N TYR A 110 -25.90 50.75 -4.43
CA TYR A 110 -26.21 51.40 -3.16
C TYR A 110 -25.70 52.84 -3.15
N THR A 111 -26.29 53.67 -2.30
CA THR A 111 -25.78 55.01 -2.00
C THR A 111 -25.16 54.97 -0.61
N ASP A 112 -23.91 55.41 -0.49
CA ASP A 112 -23.21 55.43 0.80
C ASP A 112 -23.69 56.58 1.71
N SER A 113 -23.16 56.62 2.94
CA SER A 113 -23.50 57.66 3.92
C SER A 113 -23.09 59.08 3.50
N ASP A 114 -22.20 59.20 2.51
CA ASP A 114 -21.69 60.47 2.00
C ASP A 114 -22.49 60.93 0.75
N GLY A 115 -23.50 60.16 0.35
CA GLY A 115 -24.36 60.46 -0.79
C GLY A 115 -23.79 60.04 -2.14
N ASN A 116 -22.67 59.29 -2.18
CA ASN A 116 -22.12 58.79 -3.44
C ASN A 116 -22.86 57.53 -3.87
N TYR A 117 -23.30 57.51 -5.13
CA TYR A 117 -23.92 56.34 -5.73
C TYR A 117 -22.85 55.37 -6.24
N HIS A 118 -22.90 54.14 -5.74
CA HIS A 118 -22.09 53.01 -6.20
C HIS A 118 -22.97 52.15 -7.11
N SER A 119 -22.59 52.04 -8.38
CA SER A 119 -23.30 51.21 -9.36
C SER A 119 -23.20 49.74 -9.01
N GLU A 120 -24.19 48.97 -9.46
CA GLU A 120 -24.15 47.52 -9.37
C GLU A 120 -22.90 46.97 -10.07
N ILE A 121 -22.19 46.06 -9.39
CA ILE A 121 -21.11 45.27 -9.97
C ILE A 121 -21.66 43.86 -10.18
N SER A 122 -21.64 43.39 -11.42
CA SER A 122 -22.06 42.05 -11.79
C SER A 122 -21.13 41.42 -12.81
N HIS A 123 -21.02 40.09 -12.77
CA HIS A 123 -20.35 39.30 -13.78
C HIS A 123 -21.34 38.33 -14.45
N THR A 124 -20.92 37.75 -15.59
CA THR A 124 -21.71 36.72 -16.28
C THR A 124 -21.21 35.35 -15.85
N GLU A 125 -22.10 34.53 -15.32
CA GLU A 125 -21.89 33.09 -15.18
C GLU A 125 -22.65 32.35 -16.29
N TYR A 126 -22.33 31.08 -16.53
CA TYR A 126 -22.96 30.25 -17.55
C TYR A 126 -23.53 29.00 -16.91
N HIS A 127 -24.62 28.49 -17.49
CA HIS A 127 -25.17 27.20 -17.14
C HIS A 127 -24.35 26.08 -17.77
N ASP A 128 -24.35 24.91 -17.13
CA ASP A 128 -23.77 23.68 -17.67
C ASP A 128 -24.85 22.96 -18.49
N CYS A 129 -24.81 23.09 -19.82
CA CYS A 129 -25.71 22.37 -20.71
C CYS A 129 -25.07 21.08 -21.21
N PRO A 130 -25.75 19.93 -21.14
CA PRO A 130 -25.21 18.68 -21.63
C PRO A 130 -25.16 18.67 -23.17
N TYR A 131 -24.20 17.95 -23.75
CA TYR A 131 -24.16 17.77 -25.22
C TYR A 131 -25.26 16.84 -25.73
N ALA A 132 -25.59 15.78 -24.98
CA ALA A 132 -26.58 14.78 -25.33
C ALA A 132 -27.76 14.76 -24.34
N THR A 133 -28.90 14.20 -24.76
CA THR A 133 -30.09 14.02 -23.89
C THR A 133 -29.90 12.94 -22.82
N GLU A 134 -28.97 12.02 -23.02
CA GLU A 134 -28.66 10.95 -22.08
C GLU A 134 -27.19 10.51 -22.24
N GLU A 135 -26.60 10.12 -21.12
CA GLU A 135 -25.30 9.44 -21.04
C GLU A 135 -25.49 8.05 -20.41
N TYR A 136 -24.49 7.19 -20.58
CA TYR A 136 -24.46 5.84 -20.07
C TYR A 136 -23.20 5.62 -19.27
N ASN A 137 -23.37 5.00 -18.11
CA ASN A 137 -22.30 4.57 -17.25
C ASN A 137 -22.26 3.04 -17.27
N TYR A 138 -21.08 2.46 -17.47
CA TYR A 138 -20.85 1.03 -17.41
C TYR A 138 -19.72 0.75 -16.43
N TRP A 139 -20.00 -0.12 -15.47
CA TRP A 139 -19.04 -0.51 -14.44
C TRP A 139 -19.11 -2.01 -14.16
N LEU A 140 -18.08 -2.50 -13.47
CA LEU A 140 -17.97 -3.88 -13.03
C LEU A 140 -17.95 -3.93 -11.50
N LEU A 141 -18.48 -5.01 -10.94
CA LEU A 141 -18.33 -5.35 -9.52
C LEU A 141 -17.49 -6.63 -9.42
N ASP A 142 -16.71 -6.72 -8.36
CA ASP A 142 -15.92 -7.92 -8.05
C ASP A 142 -16.33 -8.58 -6.73
N SER A 143 -15.73 -9.74 -6.45
CA SER A 143 -15.97 -10.51 -5.23
C SER A 143 -15.26 -9.96 -4.00
N LEU A 144 -14.42 -8.92 -4.16
CA LEU A 144 -13.75 -8.20 -3.08
C LEU A 144 -14.58 -7.00 -2.60
N GLY A 145 -15.70 -6.71 -3.27
CA GLY A 145 -16.62 -5.62 -2.96
C GLY A 145 -16.27 -4.29 -3.62
N ASP A 146 -15.33 -4.26 -4.57
CA ASP A 146 -14.96 -3.03 -5.26
C ASP A 146 -15.82 -2.81 -6.51
N THR A 147 -15.99 -1.53 -6.87
CA THR A 147 -16.67 -1.08 -8.10
C THR A 147 -15.66 -0.45 -9.04
N HIS A 148 -15.64 -0.92 -10.28
CA HIS A 148 -14.70 -0.49 -11.33
C HIS A 148 -15.40 0.37 -12.37
N GLU A 149 -15.30 1.69 -12.22
CA GLU A 149 -15.92 2.71 -13.08
C GLU A 149 -15.11 3.00 -14.35
N LEU A 150 -15.02 2.01 -15.24
CA LEU A 150 -14.12 2.07 -16.41
C LEU A 150 -14.68 2.90 -17.58
N TRP A 151 -16.00 2.96 -17.74
CA TRP A 151 -16.65 3.59 -18.90
C TRP A 151 -17.82 4.46 -18.47
N MET A 152 -17.52 5.69 -18.09
CA MET A 152 -18.49 6.64 -17.57
C MET A 152 -18.75 7.78 -18.56
N GLY A 153 -20.00 8.24 -18.64
CA GLY A 153 -20.40 9.33 -19.54
C GLY A 153 -20.44 8.96 -21.03
N TRP A 154 -20.55 7.67 -21.37
CA TRP A 154 -20.62 7.23 -22.76
C TRP A 154 -21.92 7.68 -23.41
N PHE A 155 -21.87 8.09 -24.66
CA PHE A 155 -23.07 8.39 -25.43
C PHE A 155 -23.74 7.12 -25.95
N SER A 156 -25.03 7.19 -26.27
CA SER A 156 -25.71 6.11 -26.98
C SER A 156 -25.10 5.90 -28.38
N THR A 157 -25.43 4.78 -29.04
CA THR A 157 -24.97 4.50 -30.42
C THR A 157 -25.41 5.59 -31.41
N SER A 158 -26.53 6.27 -31.13
CA SER A 158 -27.07 7.35 -31.94
C SER A 158 -27.54 8.48 -31.01
N PRO A 159 -26.60 9.27 -30.47
CA PRO A 159 -26.92 10.26 -29.45
C PRO A 159 -27.78 11.38 -30.05
N GLN A 160 -28.78 11.79 -29.27
CA GLN A 160 -29.59 12.96 -29.60
C GLN A 160 -29.00 14.18 -28.90
N GLU A 161 -28.70 15.22 -29.67
CA GLU A 161 -28.30 16.52 -29.12
C GLU A 161 -29.34 17.00 -28.12
N TRP A 162 -28.87 17.44 -26.95
CA TRP A 162 -29.76 18.03 -25.95
C TRP A 162 -30.40 19.32 -26.47
N ARG A 163 -29.60 20.13 -27.17
CA ARG A 163 -30.03 21.31 -27.92
C ARG A 163 -29.34 21.36 -29.27
N GLY A 164 -30.12 21.52 -30.33
CA GLY A 164 -29.61 21.56 -31.69
C GLY A 164 -28.57 22.66 -31.90
N GLY A 165 -27.46 22.32 -32.58
CA GLY A 165 -26.49 23.30 -33.11
C GLY A 165 -25.15 23.36 -32.39
N HIS A 166 -24.98 22.63 -31.28
CA HIS A 166 -23.69 22.52 -30.59
C HIS A 166 -22.86 21.31 -31.04
N GLY A 167 -23.50 20.31 -31.66
CA GLY A 167 -22.85 19.09 -32.10
C GLY A 167 -22.58 18.13 -30.94
N ILE A 168 -22.52 16.83 -31.24
CA ILE A 168 -22.07 15.82 -30.27
C ILE A 168 -20.55 15.65 -30.39
N PRO A 169 -19.78 15.78 -29.30
CA PRO A 169 -18.35 15.51 -29.29
C PRO A 169 -18.03 14.14 -29.91
N SER A 170 -17.00 14.09 -30.76
CA SER A 170 -16.61 12.88 -31.48
C SER A 170 -15.62 12.01 -30.70
N ASP A 171 -14.97 12.58 -29.69
CA ASP A 171 -13.97 11.97 -28.83
C ASP A 171 -14.58 11.19 -27.65
N VAL A 172 -15.86 11.38 -27.36
CA VAL A 172 -16.60 10.61 -26.35
C VAL A 172 -17.04 9.26 -26.93
N GLY A 173 -16.83 8.19 -26.14
CA GLY A 173 -17.23 6.83 -26.50
C GLY A 173 -18.73 6.71 -26.80
N ARG A 174 -19.09 5.83 -27.74
CA ARG A 174 -20.48 5.63 -28.19
C ARG A 174 -20.89 4.18 -28.12
N GLY A 175 -22.15 3.95 -27.73
CA GLY A 175 -22.73 2.61 -27.62
C GLY A 175 -22.28 1.87 -26.36
N VAL A 176 -22.41 0.55 -26.38
CA VAL A 176 -21.95 -0.31 -25.29
C VAL A 176 -20.47 -0.64 -25.50
N PRO A 177 -19.60 -0.44 -24.49
CA PRO A 177 -18.18 -0.80 -24.60
C PRO A 177 -18.01 -2.29 -24.97
N PRO A 178 -17.22 -2.63 -26.01
CA PRO A 178 -17.00 -4.02 -26.41
C PRO A 178 -16.38 -4.87 -25.30
N GLU A 179 -15.46 -4.31 -24.52
CA GLU A 179 -14.83 -5.01 -23.40
C GLU A 179 -15.81 -5.29 -22.26
N TRP A 180 -16.68 -4.34 -21.91
CA TRP A 180 -17.75 -4.57 -20.93
C TRP A 180 -18.68 -5.71 -21.36
N THR A 181 -19.05 -5.73 -22.65
CA THR A 181 -19.89 -6.80 -23.22
C THR A 181 -19.20 -8.16 -23.10
N ARG A 182 -17.93 -8.24 -23.47
CA ARG A 182 -17.11 -9.46 -23.34
C ARG A 182 -17.05 -9.95 -21.89
N ILE A 183 -16.81 -9.06 -20.93
CA ILE A 183 -16.71 -9.43 -19.51
C ILE A 183 -18.09 -9.90 -19.00
N LYS A 184 -19.17 -9.23 -19.39
CA LYS A 184 -20.53 -9.64 -19.07
C LYS A 184 -20.85 -11.06 -19.57
N GLU A 185 -20.45 -11.38 -20.79
CA GLU A 185 -20.61 -12.72 -21.37
C GLU A 185 -19.79 -13.76 -20.59
N LEU A 186 -18.52 -13.47 -20.30
CA LEU A 186 -17.65 -14.34 -19.51
C LEU A 186 -18.22 -14.61 -18.11
N ILE A 187 -18.77 -13.60 -17.44
CA ILE A 187 -19.45 -13.77 -16.15
C ILE A 187 -20.65 -14.71 -16.30
N ALA A 188 -21.47 -14.53 -17.33
CA ALA A 188 -22.64 -15.38 -17.58
C ALA A 188 -22.28 -16.84 -17.89
N GLU A 189 -21.13 -17.06 -18.54
CA GLU A 189 -20.59 -18.40 -18.85
C GLU A 189 -19.91 -19.07 -17.65
N GLY A 190 -19.74 -18.36 -16.54
CA GLY A 190 -19.00 -18.83 -15.38
C GLY A 190 -17.47 -18.78 -15.54
N ARG A 191 -16.97 -18.02 -16.51
CA ARG A 191 -15.54 -17.83 -16.80
C ARG A 191 -15.11 -16.40 -16.48
N ALA A 192 -15.66 -15.84 -15.40
CA ALA A 192 -15.41 -14.45 -15.06
C ALA A 192 -13.90 -14.19 -14.89
N PRO A 193 -13.39 -13.04 -15.38
CA PRO A 193 -11.99 -12.68 -15.19
C PRO A 193 -11.60 -12.65 -13.71
N GLY A 194 -10.38 -13.10 -13.41
CA GLY A 194 -9.79 -12.93 -12.08
C GLY A 194 -9.51 -11.46 -11.77
N VAL A 195 -9.61 -11.12 -10.49
CA VAL A 195 -9.39 -9.78 -9.96
C VAL A 195 -8.30 -9.81 -8.91
N THR A 196 -7.49 -8.76 -8.86
CA THR A 196 -6.43 -8.58 -7.87
C THR A 196 -6.50 -7.19 -7.27
N LYS A 197 -6.39 -7.12 -5.94
CA LYS A 197 -6.28 -5.88 -5.16
C LYS A 197 -4.99 -5.90 -4.34
N GLU A 198 -4.28 -4.78 -4.26
CA GLU A 198 -3.15 -4.63 -3.33
C GLU A 198 -3.67 -4.20 -1.95
N ASN A 199 -3.40 -4.98 -0.91
CA ASN A 199 -3.72 -4.62 0.47
C ASN A 199 -2.44 -4.42 1.32
N THR A 200 -2.56 -3.74 2.45
CA THR A 200 -1.48 -3.55 3.42
C THR A 200 -1.62 -4.48 4.61
N TYR A 201 -0.50 -5.00 5.10
CA TYR A 201 -0.45 -5.83 6.29
C TYR A 201 0.84 -5.64 7.09
N THR A 202 0.86 -6.22 8.28
CA THR A 202 2.03 -6.30 9.14
C THR A 202 2.82 -7.58 8.85
N ASN A 203 4.11 -7.46 8.54
CA ASN A 203 4.99 -8.62 8.35
C ASN A 203 6.18 -8.58 9.32
N TYR A 204 6.15 -9.47 10.31
CA TYR A 204 7.21 -9.59 11.30
C TYR A 204 8.46 -10.30 10.76
N VAL A 205 8.29 -11.26 9.85
CA VAL A 205 9.39 -12.05 9.28
C VAL A 205 10.28 -11.17 8.41
N LEU A 206 9.69 -10.46 7.44
CA LEU A 206 10.42 -9.59 6.53
C LEU A 206 11.00 -8.35 7.22
N ALA A 207 10.35 -7.86 8.28
CA ALA A 207 10.86 -6.73 9.06
C ALA A 207 12.01 -7.10 10.01
N SER A 208 12.04 -8.34 10.50
CA SER A 208 13.08 -8.81 11.45
C SER A 208 14.48 -8.63 10.86
N THR A 209 15.44 -8.09 11.62
CA THR A 209 16.77 -7.77 11.04
C THR A 209 17.72 -8.97 11.00
N ASN A 210 17.52 -9.94 11.90
CA ASN A 210 18.47 -11.02 12.18
C ASN A 210 17.83 -12.43 12.12
N SER A 211 16.61 -12.58 11.62
CA SER A 211 15.91 -13.87 11.69
C SER A 211 16.50 -14.87 10.70
N ILE A 212 16.77 -16.08 11.19
CA ILE A 212 17.06 -17.27 10.39
C ILE A 212 15.93 -17.63 9.42
N LEU A 213 14.74 -17.07 9.64
CA LEU A 213 13.55 -17.29 8.81
C LEU A 213 13.54 -16.46 7.52
N LYS A 214 14.47 -15.52 7.35
CA LYS A 214 14.61 -14.81 6.08
C LYS A 214 15.21 -15.75 5.05
N PRO A 215 14.62 -15.87 3.85
CA PRO A 215 15.23 -16.67 2.81
C PRO A 215 16.58 -16.09 2.44
N PHE A 216 17.54 -16.97 2.25
CA PHE A 216 18.87 -16.65 1.78
C PHE A 216 19.26 -17.64 0.69
N SER A 217 19.85 -17.13 -0.38
CA SER A 217 20.49 -17.93 -1.41
C SER A 217 21.75 -17.21 -1.88
N ALA A 218 22.85 -17.95 -1.96
CA ALA A 218 24.12 -17.44 -2.50
C ALA A 218 24.08 -17.30 -4.02
N ASP A 219 23.07 -17.87 -4.68
CA ASP A 219 22.94 -17.92 -6.13
C ASP A 219 22.10 -16.76 -6.71
N VAL A 220 21.59 -15.85 -5.86
CA VAL A 220 20.76 -14.72 -6.32
C VAL A 220 21.50 -13.86 -7.34
N GLU A 221 22.74 -13.45 -7.05
CA GLU A 221 23.50 -12.60 -7.97
C GLU A 221 23.81 -13.32 -9.29
N ARG A 222 24.19 -14.61 -9.24
CA ARG A 222 24.40 -15.43 -10.44
C ARG A 222 23.15 -15.46 -11.32
N TYR A 223 22.02 -15.88 -10.77
CA TYR A 223 20.80 -16.01 -11.56
C TYR A 223 20.22 -14.66 -12.02
N LYS A 224 20.52 -13.57 -11.30
CA LYS A 224 20.20 -12.21 -11.73
C LYS A 224 21.05 -11.80 -12.94
N GLU A 225 22.35 -12.06 -12.92
CA GLU A 225 23.27 -11.81 -14.04
C GLU A 225 22.91 -12.63 -15.29
N GLU A 226 22.43 -13.86 -15.10
CA GLU A 226 21.96 -14.74 -16.18
C GLU A 226 20.56 -14.36 -16.70
N GLY A 227 19.89 -13.37 -16.11
CA GLY A 227 18.54 -12.95 -16.49
C GLY A 227 17.46 -13.99 -16.16
N LEU A 228 17.72 -14.85 -15.17
CA LEU A 228 16.80 -15.91 -14.74
C LEU A 228 15.95 -15.52 -13.52
N LEU A 229 16.11 -14.33 -12.95
CA LEU A 229 15.30 -13.86 -11.81
C LEU A 229 14.34 -12.74 -12.22
N PRO A 230 13.17 -13.06 -12.80
CA PRO A 230 12.15 -12.06 -13.07
C PRO A 230 11.53 -11.57 -11.75
N ALA A 231 10.87 -10.42 -11.79
CA ALA A 231 10.05 -9.96 -10.67
C ALA A 231 8.82 -10.87 -10.45
N HIS A 232 8.20 -10.82 -9.26
CA HIS A 232 7.05 -11.67 -8.91
C HIS A 232 5.76 -11.35 -9.67
N THR A 233 5.64 -10.12 -10.18
CA THR A 233 4.60 -9.74 -11.14
C THR A 233 5.25 -8.98 -12.29
N GLU A 234 4.57 -8.99 -13.44
CA GLU A 234 4.87 -8.00 -14.47
C GLU A 234 4.67 -6.59 -13.88
N ASN A 235 5.52 -5.65 -14.27
CA ASN A 235 5.45 -4.26 -13.80
C ASN A 235 5.39 -4.11 -12.26
N TRP A 236 6.15 -4.89 -11.49
CA TRP A 236 6.09 -4.92 -10.01
C TRP A 236 6.10 -3.57 -9.26
N LYS A 237 6.58 -2.49 -9.89
CA LYS A 237 6.51 -1.11 -9.34
C LYS A 237 5.11 -0.50 -9.42
N SER A 238 4.29 -0.94 -10.36
CA SER A 238 2.88 -0.60 -10.52
C SER A 238 2.14 -1.85 -11.02
N PRO A 239 1.95 -2.86 -10.15
CA PRO A 239 1.53 -4.20 -10.57
C PRO A 239 0.07 -4.26 -11.05
N MET A 240 -0.75 -3.26 -10.71
CA MET A 240 -2.16 -3.22 -11.11
C MET A 240 -2.30 -2.76 -12.56
N LEU A 241 -2.97 -3.58 -13.36
CA LEU A 241 -3.35 -3.34 -14.75
C LEU A 241 -4.86 -3.09 -14.79
N ASN A 242 -5.26 -2.01 -15.47
CA ASN A 242 -6.66 -1.56 -15.56
C ASN A 242 -7.34 -1.44 -14.19
N ASP A 243 -6.58 -1.17 -13.13
CA ASP A 243 -7.02 -1.03 -11.74
C ASP A 243 -7.57 -2.28 -11.03
N TYR A 244 -7.71 -3.43 -11.71
CA TYR A 244 -8.28 -4.64 -11.12
C TYR A 244 -7.56 -5.96 -11.43
N THR A 245 -6.47 -5.98 -12.20
CA THR A 245 -5.73 -7.22 -12.50
C THR A 245 -4.24 -7.09 -12.24
N ALA A 246 -3.52 -8.21 -12.13
CA ALA A 246 -2.07 -8.25 -12.11
C ALA A 246 -1.57 -9.46 -12.89
N ASN A 247 -0.52 -9.28 -13.70
CA ASN A 247 0.13 -10.39 -14.40
C ASN A 247 1.11 -11.09 -13.45
N LYS A 248 0.75 -12.31 -13.02
CA LYS A 248 1.48 -13.10 -12.01
C LYS A 248 2.18 -14.33 -12.58
N VAL A 249 2.02 -14.59 -13.88
CA VAL A 249 2.91 -15.48 -14.63
C VAL A 249 4.03 -14.65 -15.23
N VAL A 250 5.28 -15.03 -15.00
CA VAL A 250 6.46 -14.37 -15.59
C VAL A 250 7.29 -15.38 -16.35
N PHE A 251 7.68 -15.04 -17.58
CA PHE A 251 8.43 -15.91 -18.48
C PHE A 251 9.89 -15.50 -18.49
N VAL A 252 10.78 -16.47 -18.33
CA VAL A 252 12.22 -16.28 -18.45
C VAL A 252 12.65 -16.52 -19.90
N GLY A 253 12.94 -15.44 -20.61
CA GLY A 253 13.19 -15.46 -22.05
C GLY A 253 11.93 -15.12 -22.85
N ASP A 254 11.75 -15.75 -24.00
CA ASP A 254 10.61 -15.46 -24.87
C ASP A 254 9.33 -16.08 -24.31
N ALA A 255 8.28 -15.26 -24.20
CA ALA A 255 6.96 -15.73 -23.80
C ALA A 255 6.35 -16.62 -24.91
N PRO A 256 5.63 -17.71 -24.56
CA PRO A 256 4.96 -18.54 -25.55
C PRO A 256 3.81 -17.78 -26.22
N GLY A 257 3.41 -18.22 -27.42
CA GLY A 257 2.32 -17.58 -28.18
C GLY A 257 0.98 -17.58 -27.44
N ASN A 258 0.81 -18.45 -26.44
CA ASN A 258 -0.37 -18.52 -25.59
C ASN A 258 -0.14 -17.93 -24.18
N ALA A 259 0.79 -16.98 -24.01
CA ALA A 259 1.05 -16.34 -22.72
C ALA A 259 -0.20 -15.72 -22.07
N SER A 260 -1.17 -15.24 -22.84
CA SER A 260 -2.45 -14.74 -22.32
C SER A 260 -3.30 -15.83 -21.66
N GLU A 261 -3.26 -17.07 -22.15
CA GLU A 261 -3.95 -18.21 -21.52
C GLU A 261 -3.32 -18.58 -20.18
N TRP A 262 -2.00 -18.43 -20.05
CA TRP A 262 -1.31 -18.60 -18.77
C TRP A 262 -1.77 -17.58 -17.73
N GLN A 263 -1.86 -16.30 -18.12
CA GLN A 263 -2.37 -15.27 -17.22
C GLN A 263 -3.84 -15.51 -16.87
N ASP A 264 -4.68 -15.87 -17.84
CA ASP A 264 -6.11 -16.15 -17.61
C ASP A 264 -6.32 -17.31 -16.64
N ALA A 265 -5.65 -18.45 -16.90
CA ALA A 265 -5.73 -19.63 -16.04
C ALA A 265 -5.29 -19.31 -14.61
N LEU A 266 -4.15 -18.62 -14.44
CA LEU A 266 -3.68 -18.24 -13.10
C LEU A 266 -4.58 -17.19 -12.44
N ALA A 267 -5.12 -16.23 -13.18
CA ALA A 267 -6.00 -15.21 -12.62
C ALA A 267 -7.30 -15.83 -12.09
N ARG A 268 -7.90 -16.77 -12.82
CA ARG A 268 -9.11 -17.50 -12.38
C ARG A 268 -8.81 -18.43 -11.21
N PHE A 269 -7.69 -19.16 -11.28
CA PHE A 269 -7.18 -19.96 -10.17
C PHE A 269 -6.99 -19.12 -8.91
N ASN A 270 -6.35 -17.96 -9.04
CA ASN A 270 -6.15 -17.03 -7.93
C ASN A 270 -7.46 -16.46 -7.40
N GLY A 271 -8.47 -16.27 -8.26
CA GLY A 271 -9.81 -15.88 -7.83
C GLY A 271 -10.39 -16.86 -6.80
N ALA A 272 -10.38 -18.16 -7.10
CA ALA A 272 -10.77 -19.17 -6.12
C ALA A 272 -9.82 -19.23 -4.91
N LEU A 273 -8.51 -19.24 -5.15
CA LEU A 273 -7.51 -19.39 -4.10
C LEU A 273 -7.61 -18.24 -3.07
N GLY A 274 -7.85 -17.02 -3.54
CA GLY A 274 -8.01 -15.82 -2.72
C GLY A 274 -9.30 -15.84 -1.91
N MET A 275 -10.42 -16.20 -2.52
CA MET A 275 -11.71 -16.21 -1.83
C MET A 275 -11.87 -17.39 -0.86
N GLU A 276 -11.37 -18.57 -1.22
CA GLU A 276 -11.53 -19.78 -0.40
C GLU A 276 -10.44 -19.95 0.66
N LEU A 277 -9.18 -19.65 0.30
CA LEU A 277 -8.00 -19.95 1.12
C LEU A 277 -7.12 -18.72 1.42
N GLN A 278 -7.49 -17.54 0.91
CA GLN A 278 -6.70 -16.30 0.99
C GLN A 278 -5.25 -16.45 0.51
N GLY A 279 -5.02 -17.35 -0.45
CA GLY A 279 -3.73 -17.56 -1.07
C GLY A 279 -3.50 -16.64 -2.28
N ASP A 280 -2.24 -16.59 -2.71
CA ASP A 280 -1.82 -15.77 -3.83
C ASP A 280 -0.69 -16.44 -4.61
N MET A 281 -0.99 -17.05 -5.75
CA MET A 281 0.00 -17.80 -6.53
C MET A 281 0.67 -16.94 -7.58
N HIS A 282 2.00 -17.10 -7.68
CA HIS A 282 2.87 -16.53 -8.68
C HIS A 282 3.63 -17.65 -9.39
N ILE A 283 3.73 -17.56 -10.73
CA ILE A 283 4.36 -18.60 -11.54
C ILE A 283 5.56 -18.02 -12.29
N VAL A 284 6.71 -18.67 -12.19
CA VAL A 284 7.87 -18.44 -13.07
C VAL A 284 7.95 -19.58 -14.08
N VAL A 285 7.88 -19.26 -15.37
CA VAL A 285 8.06 -20.25 -16.44
C VAL A 285 9.46 -20.09 -17.01
N VAL A 286 10.27 -21.16 -16.99
CA VAL A 286 11.68 -21.14 -17.40
C VAL A 286 12.02 -22.29 -18.34
N PRO A 287 12.93 -22.13 -19.32
CA PRO A 287 13.47 -23.27 -20.06
C PRO A 287 14.32 -24.16 -19.13
N ALA A 288 13.99 -25.45 -19.02
CA ALA A 288 14.66 -26.37 -18.11
C ALA A 288 16.18 -26.43 -18.33
N ALA A 289 16.62 -26.37 -19.58
CA ALA A 289 18.04 -26.39 -19.96
C ALA A 289 18.85 -25.16 -19.47
N LYS A 290 18.22 -24.11 -18.94
CA LYS A 290 18.90 -22.95 -18.37
C LYS A 290 19.16 -23.08 -16.85
N VAL A 291 18.64 -24.13 -16.21
CA VAL A 291 18.70 -24.27 -14.76
C VAL A 291 19.26 -25.65 -14.41
N ASP A 292 20.52 -25.67 -13.98
CA ASP A 292 21.22 -26.92 -13.65
C ASP A 292 20.77 -27.52 -12.32
N ASN A 293 20.28 -26.70 -11.39
CA ASN A 293 19.81 -27.12 -10.06
C ASN A 293 18.45 -26.46 -9.74
N PRO A 294 17.34 -27.18 -9.93
CA PRO A 294 15.99 -26.66 -9.69
C PRO A 294 15.76 -26.15 -8.26
N ASP A 295 16.30 -26.85 -7.26
CA ASP A 295 16.09 -26.49 -5.85
C ASP A 295 16.87 -25.23 -5.46
N ALA A 296 18.11 -25.10 -5.94
CA ALA A 296 18.91 -23.90 -5.76
C ALA A 296 18.26 -22.68 -6.43
N TYR A 297 17.72 -22.88 -7.64
CA TYR A 297 17.01 -21.84 -8.38
C TYR A 297 15.72 -21.40 -7.69
N LYS A 298 14.88 -22.34 -7.24
CA LYS A 298 13.69 -22.04 -6.42
C LYS A 298 14.04 -21.20 -5.19
N ASN A 299 15.06 -21.62 -4.44
CA ASN A 299 15.50 -20.88 -3.25
C ASN A 299 16.01 -19.48 -3.61
N ALA A 300 16.66 -19.31 -4.77
CA ALA A 300 17.08 -18.00 -5.27
C ALA A 300 15.90 -17.11 -5.68
N VAL A 301 14.88 -17.65 -6.37
CA VAL A 301 13.64 -16.92 -6.70
C VAL A 301 12.97 -16.41 -5.43
N ARG A 302 12.78 -17.28 -4.43
CA ARG A 302 12.22 -16.88 -3.13
C ARG A 302 13.04 -15.79 -2.45
N ALA A 303 14.35 -15.98 -2.34
CA ALA A 303 15.24 -15.02 -1.70
C ALA A 303 15.25 -13.67 -2.43
N TYR A 304 15.17 -13.69 -3.76
CA TYR A 304 15.08 -12.50 -4.59
C TYR A 304 13.75 -11.76 -4.37
N TRP A 305 12.61 -12.44 -4.47
CA TRP A 305 11.27 -11.86 -4.31
C TRP A 305 10.97 -11.36 -2.89
N GLN A 306 11.65 -11.89 -1.88
CA GLN A 306 11.61 -11.39 -0.50
C GLN A 306 12.79 -10.47 -0.15
N GLY A 307 13.63 -10.17 -1.13
CA GLY A 307 14.82 -9.36 -1.01
C GLY A 307 14.53 -7.86 -0.85
N LYS A 308 15.60 -7.11 -0.59
CA LYS A 308 15.54 -5.65 -0.38
C LYS A 308 15.05 -4.88 -1.61
N GLU A 309 15.19 -5.46 -2.80
CA GLU A 309 14.80 -4.84 -4.08
C GLU A 309 13.30 -4.49 -4.12
N PHE A 310 12.47 -5.34 -3.53
CA PHE A 310 11.02 -5.16 -3.50
C PHE A 310 10.54 -4.40 -2.26
N GLY A 311 11.38 -4.28 -1.21
CA GLY A 311 11.08 -3.53 0.00
C GLY A 311 9.77 -3.99 0.65
N LYS A 312 8.82 -3.07 0.81
CA LYS A 312 7.48 -3.37 1.36
C LYS A 312 6.58 -4.15 0.39
N ARG A 313 6.93 -4.22 -0.89
CA ARG A 313 6.27 -5.04 -1.92
C ARG A 313 6.95 -6.39 -2.16
N ALA A 314 7.84 -6.81 -1.25
CA ALA A 314 8.30 -8.19 -1.23
C ALA A 314 7.13 -9.17 -1.19
N LEU A 315 7.33 -10.39 -1.71
CA LEU A 315 6.28 -11.42 -1.79
C LEU A 315 5.52 -11.54 -0.46
N GLY A 316 4.18 -11.48 -0.56
CA GLY A 316 3.26 -11.51 0.57
C GLY A 316 3.33 -12.81 1.39
N LYS A 317 2.78 -12.78 2.61
CA LYS A 317 2.79 -13.94 3.52
C LYS A 317 2.03 -15.15 2.97
N ASN A 318 0.99 -14.91 2.19
CA ASN A 318 0.19 -15.97 1.56
C ASN A 318 0.60 -16.24 0.12
N GLY A 319 1.75 -15.70 -0.29
CA GLY A 319 2.31 -15.93 -1.61
C GLY A 319 2.76 -17.38 -1.79
N ILE A 320 2.38 -18.00 -2.90
CA ILE A 320 2.88 -19.29 -3.37
C ILE A 320 3.76 -19.02 -4.59
N ILE A 321 4.98 -19.52 -4.57
CA ILE A 321 5.92 -19.48 -5.69
C ILE A 321 5.88 -20.82 -6.37
N VAL A 322 5.57 -20.85 -7.66
CA VAL A 322 5.69 -22.06 -8.48
C VAL A 322 6.63 -21.78 -9.64
N VAL A 323 7.73 -22.50 -9.69
CA VAL A 323 8.66 -22.50 -10.82
C VAL A 323 8.33 -23.69 -11.71
N VAL A 324 7.92 -23.41 -12.94
CA VAL A 324 7.59 -24.41 -13.96
C VAL A 324 8.69 -24.40 -15.01
N ALA A 325 9.41 -25.52 -15.12
CA ALA A 325 10.41 -25.66 -16.15
C ALA A 325 9.89 -26.46 -17.33
N LEU A 326 10.02 -25.88 -18.52
CA LEU A 326 9.57 -26.50 -19.76
C LEU A 326 10.74 -27.17 -20.46
N ASN A 327 10.45 -28.29 -21.11
CA ASN A 327 11.42 -28.98 -21.95
C ASN A 327 11.86 -28.08 -23.14
N ARG A 328 12.80 -28.57 -23.94
CA ARG A 328 13.33 -27.82 -25.09
C ARG A 328 12.27 -27.38 -26.11
N ASN A 329 11.17 -28.12 -26.24
CA ASN A 329 10.10 -27.82 -27.19
C ASN A 329 9.04 -26.86 -26.61
N GLY A 330 9.04 -26.63 -25.30
CA GLY A 330 8.04 -25.82 -24.61
C GLY A 330 6.67 -26.49 -24.47
N ASP A 331 6.53 -27.76 -24.82
CA ASP A 331 5.24 -28.48 -24.90
C ASP A 331 4.95 -29.35 -23.67
N ARG A 332 5.96 -29.66 -22.86
CA ARG A 332 5.83 -30.46 -21.64
C ARG A 332 6.64 -29.86 -20.50
N VAL A 333 6.13 -30.07 -19.29
CA VAL A 333 6.79 -29.74 -18.03
C VAL A 333 7.87 -30.78 -17.76
N GLU A 334 9.12 -30.33 -17.63
CA GLU A 334 10.25 -31.19 -17.28
C GLU A 334 10.36 -31.36 -15.77
N TRP A 335 10.16 -30.28 -15.01
CA TRP A 335 10.07 -30.30 -13.56
C TRP A 335 9.32 -29.08 -13.03
N VAL A 336 8.79 -29.22 -11.82
CA VAL A 336 8.20 -28.11 -11.03
C VAL A 336 8.92 -27.99 -9.71
N ARG A 337 9.01 -26.77 -9.18
CA ARG A 337 9.46 -26.50 -7.81
C ARG A 337 8.57 -25.45 -7.18
N ALA A 338 8.17 -25.69 -5.94
CA ALA A 338 7.30 -24.78 -5.22
C ALA A 338 7.85 -24.39 -3.86
N ASP A 339 7.57 -23.15 -3.47
CA ASP A 339 7.88 -22.58 -2.16
C ASP A 339 6.78 -21.60 -1.76
N THR A 340 6.81 -21.10 -0.54
CA THR A 340 5.86 -20.11 -0.06
C THR A 340 6.55 -18.87 0.50
N GLY A 341 5.79 -17.78 0.65
CA GLY A 341 6.24 -16.57 1.29
C GLY A 341 6.60 -16.77 2.77
N MET A 342 6.21 -17.89 3.37
CA MET A 342 6.42 -18.18 4.78
C MET A 342 7.32 -19.39 4.98
N PRO A 343 8.09 -19.46 6.07
CA PRO A 343 9.10 -20.51 6.26
C PRO A 343 8.50 -21.88 6.60
N THR A 344 7.24 -21.95 7.02
CA THR A 344 6.58 -23.18 7.48
C THR A 344 5.09 -23.18 7.12
N GLY A 345 4.48 -24.36 7.17
CA GLY A 345 3.02 -24.55 7.04
C GLY A 345 2.59 -25.35 5.81
N ASN A 346 3.31 -25.24 4.70
CA ASN A 346 2.89 -25.77 3.39
C ASN A 346 3.81 -26.86 2.81
N GLY A 347 4.63 -27.52 3.64
CA GLY A 347 5.65 -28.47 3.14
C GLY A 347 5.11 -29.67 2.36
N GLU A 348 3.93 -30.19 2.73
CA GLU A 348 3.26 -31.28 1.99
C GLU A 348 2.84 -30.83 0.58
N MET A 349 2.21 -29.65 0.48
CA MET A 349 1.84 -29.02 -0.80
C MET A 349 3.08 -28.75 -1.67
N GLU A 350 4.12 -28.16 -1.09
CA GLU A 350 5.39 -27.87 -1.79
C GLU A 350 6.05 -29.15 -2.32
N THR A 351 6.00 -30.24 -1.55
CA THR A 351 6.53 -31.56 -1.94
C THR A 351 5.72 -32.16 -3.08
N ALA A 352 4.38 -32.13 -2.99
CA ALA A 352 3.48 -32.65 -4.01
C ALA A 352 3.62 -31.88 -5.33
N LEU A 353 3.65 -30.54 -5.29
CA LEU A 353 3.92 -29.71 -6.46
C LEU A 353 5.28 -30.02 -7.09
N SER A 354 6.31 -30.26 -6.26
CA SER A 354 7.65 -30.58 -6.76
C SER A 354 7.77 -31.96 -7.41
N ALA A 355 6.77 -32.84 -7.24
CA ALA A 355 6.70 -34.14 -7.90
C ALA A 355 6.11 -34.07 -9.32
N ILE A 356 5.52 -32.93 -9.71
CA ILE A 356 4.98 -32.74 -11.06
C ILE A 356 6.12 -32.77 -12.08
N SER A 357 6.01 -33.70 -13.02
CA SER A 357 6.88 -33.83 -14.19
C SER A 357 6.13 -34.54 -15.32
N ASP A 358 6.57 -34.35 -16.55
CA ASP A 358 6.04 -34.97 -17.75
C ASP A 358 4.52 -34.73 -17.99
N VAL A 359 4.05 -33.52 -17.67
CA VAL A 359 2.67 -33.07 -17.91
C VAL A 359 2.64 -32.10 -19.11
N PRO A 360 1.59 -32.07 -19.96
CA PRO A 360 1.46 -31.06 -21.01
C PRO A 360 1.56 -29.63 -20.46
N ALA A 361 2.33 -28.77 -21.14
CA ALA A 361 2.55 -27.37 -20.78
C ALA A 361 1.39 -26.44 -21.20
N THR A 362 0.16 -26.96 -21.18
CA THR A 362 -1.06 -26.19 -21.45
C THR A 362 -1.59 -25.60 -20.14
N PRO A 363 -1.86 -24.29 -20.05
CA PRO A 363 -2.24 -23.63 -18.80
C PRO A 363 -3.38 -24.32 -18.04
N TYR A 364 -4.46 -24.67 -18.74
CA TYR A 364 -5.66 -25.23 -18.10
C TYR A 364 -5.50 -26.67 -17.62
N THR A 365 -4.59 -27.45 -18.20
CA THR A 365 -4.27 -28.81 -17.72
C THR A 365 -3.29 -28.75 -16.54
N LEU A 366 -2.33 -27.83 -16.58
CA LEU A 366 -1.32 -27.72 -15.53
C LEU A 366 -1.84 -26.98 -14.31
N ILE A 367 -2.34 -25.76 -14.51
CA ILE A 367 -2.84 -24.87 -13.45
C ILE A 367 -4.23 -25.28 -13.04
N GLY A 368 -5.17 -25.32 -14.00
CA GLY A 368 -6.59 -25.56 -13.78
C GLY A 368 -7.47 -24.68 -14.64
N ASP A 369 -8.75 -25.05 -14.77
CA ASP A 369 -9.79 -24.28 -15.48
C ASP A 369 -10.90 -23.87 -14.51
N VAL A 370 -10.51 -23.19 -13.44
CA VAL A 370 -11.44 -22.69 -12.42
C VAL A 370 -12.52 -21.83 -13.07
N MET A 371 -13.77 -22.16 -12.76
CA MET A 371 -14.94 -21.38 -13.11
C MET A 371 -15.52 -20.72 -11.87
N SER A 372 -16.18 -19.58 -12.04
CA SER A 372 -16.84 -18.83 -10.96
C SER A 372 -18.28 -18.53 -11.33
N LYS A 373 -19.21 -18.83 -10.43
CA LYS A 373 -20.64 -18.55 -10.61
C LYS A 373 -21.15 -17.68 -9.48
N PRO A 374 -21.80 -16.54 -9.78
CA PRO A 374 -22.51 -15.78 -8.77
C PRO A 374 -23.62 -16.64 -8.14
N SER A 375 -23.61 -16.75 -6.81
CA SER A 375 -24.61 -17.44 -6.00
C SER A 375 -25.13 -16.51 -4.90
N GLY A 376 -26.08 -15.65 -5.26
CA GLY A 376 -26.57 -14.60 -4.36
C GLY A 376 -25.53 -13.50 -4.17
N GLU A 377 -25.16 -13.24 -2.91
CA GLU A 377 -24.09 -12.29 -2.53
C GLU A 377 -22.69 -12.94 -2.54
N GLU A 378 -22.61 -14.25 -2.71
CA GLU A 378 -21.35 -15.01 -2.71
C GLU A 378 -21.00 -15.50 -4.13
N VAL A 379 -19.74 -15.92 -4.31
CA VAL A 379 -19.26 -16.56 -5.54
C VAL A 379 -18.95 -18.01 -5.24
N GLU A 380 -19.56 -18.93 -5.98
CA GLU A 380 -19.22 -20.34 -5.96
C GLU A 380 -18.12 -20.59 -7.00
N TYR A 381 -17.02 -21.23 -6.58
CA TYR A 381 -15.96 -21.65 -7.50
C TYR A 381 -16.11 -23.14 -7.82
N ILE A 382 -16.05 -23.46 -9.11
CA ILE A 382 -16.09 -24.82 -9.62
C ILE A 382 -14.69 -25.16 -10.09
N HIS A 383 -14.06 -26.07 -9.37
CA HIS A 383 -12.71 -26.55 -9.64
C HIS A 383 -12.73 -27.54 -10.82
N GLY A 384 -11.74 -27.41 -11.71
CA GLY A 384 -11.46 -28.34 -12.80
C GLY A 384 -10.51 -29.46 -12.40
N ASP A 385 -9.86 -30.06 -13.40
CA ASP A 385 -8.94 -31.20 -13.25
C ASP A 385 -7.47 -30.78 -13.39
N GLY A 386 -7.13 -29.52 -13.11
CA GLY A 386 -5.75 -29.04 -13.16
C GLY A 386 -4.84 -29.76 -12.16
N VAL A 387 -3.61 -30.11 -12.56
CA VAL A 387 -2.69 -30.83 -11.66
C VAL A 387 -2.33 -29.99 -10.43
N ILE A 388 -2.02 -28.70 -10.62
CA ILE A 388 -1.73 -27.77 -9.52
C ILE A 388 -2.99 -27.51 -8.69
N GLU A 389 -4.14 -27.29 -9.34
CA GLU A 389 -5.45 -27.14 -8.71
C GLU A 389 -5.82 -28.30 -7.78
N SER A 390 -5.73 -29.54 -8.24
CA SER A 390 -5.99 -30.73 -7.40
C SER A 390 -5.12 -30.73 -6.14
N ILE A 391 -3.83 -30.41 -6.28
CA ILE A 391 -2.90 -30.41 -5.15
C ILE A 391 -3.25 -29.29 -4.17
N VAL A 392 -3.46 -28.07 -4.66
CA VAL A 392 -3.57 -26.86 -3.83
C VAL A 392 -4.94 -26.70 -3.16
N PHE A 393 -6.01 -27.28 -3.72
CA PHE A 393 -7.35 -27.23 -3.13
C PHE A 393 -7.77 -28.53 -2.45
N ASN A 394 -7.34 -29.69 -2.95
CA ASN A 394 -7.87 -30.99 -2.50
C ASN A 394 -6.83 -31.87 -1.78
N ASP A 395 -5.74 -32.25 -2.46
CA ASP A 395 -4.85 -33.31 -1.97
C ASP A 395 -3.98 -32.83 -0.80
N HIS A 396 -3.41 -31.63 -0.95
CA HIS A 396 -2.54 -30.99 0.03
C HIS A 396 -2.87 -29.49 0.11
N PRO A 397 -4.03 -29.13 0.68
CA PRO A 397 -4.58 -27.80 0.55
C PRO A 397 -3.65 -26.72 1.11
N PHE A 398 -3.61 -25.57 0.44
CA PHE A 398 -2.87 -24.41 0.92
C PHE A 398 -3.34 -23.99 2.31
N LYS A 399 -2.37 -23.74 3.20
CA LYS A 399 -2.58 -23.32 4.58
C LYS A 399 -2.18 -21.87 4.72
N ARG A 400 -3.19 -21.02 4.99
CA ARG A 400 -3.03 -19.59 5.23
C ARG A 400 -2.07 -19.33 6.40
N ALA A 401 -1.12 -18.44 6.17
CA ALA A 401 -0.18 -18.04 7.20
C ALA A 401 -0.75 -16.97 8.14
N CYS A 402 -0.59 -17.20 9.43
CA CYS A 402 -0.88 -16.23 10.46
C CYS A 402 0.34 -15.34 10.76
N MET A 403 0.10 -14.04 11.04
CA MET A 403 1.09 -13.18 11.70
C MET A 403 0.82 -13.08 13.20
N GLU A 404 -0.44 -12.81 13.56
CA GLU A 404 -0.92 -12.68 14.95
C GLU A 404 -1.90 -13.77 15.38
N CYS A 405 -2.42 -14.56 14.44
CA CYS A 405 -3.34 -15.68 14.65
C CYS A 405 -4.65 -15.21 15.28
N LYS A 406 -5.15 -14.05 14.84
CA LYS A 406 -6.39 -13.45 15.33
C LYS A 406 -7.54 -13.67 14.37
N ASP A 407 -7.26 -13.92 13.10
CA ASP A 407 -8.29 -14.08 12.08
C ASP A 407 -8.82 -15.52 12.08
N LYS A 408 -10.12 -15.67 11.81
CA LYS A 408 -10.72 -16.99 11.61
C LYS A 408 -10.08 -17.64 10.37
N GLY A 409 -9.66 -18.90 10.50
CA GLY A 409 -8.99 -19.65 9.42
C GLY A 409 -7.47 -19.49 9.36
N ASP A 410 -6.88 -18.69 10.24
CA ASP A 410 -5.43 -18.66 10.42
C ASP A 410 -4.90 -20.02 10.90
N THR A 411 -3.82 -20.49 10.29
CA THR A 411 -3.13 -21.71 10.71
C THR A 411 -1.65 -21.43 10.97
N GLY A 412 -1.03 -22.22 11.86
CA GLY A 412 0.39 -22.15 12.17
C GLY A 412 0.76 -21.34 13.42
N GLU A 413 2.03 -20.96 13.50
CA GLU A 413 2.61 -20.25 14.66
C GLU A 413 2.58 -18.73 14.47
N SER A 414 2.35 -17.99 15.54
CA SER A 414 2.45 -16.52 15.52
C SER A 414 3.91 -16.07 15.44
N TYR A 415 4.17 -15.08 14.58
CA TYR A 415 5.49 -14.46 14.40
C TYR A 415 5.67 -13.16 15.19
N THR A 416 4.74 -12.82 16.09
CA THR A 416 4.79 -11.60 16.92
C THR A 416 6.07 -11.50 17.74
N TYR A 417 6.67 -12.63 18.14
CA TYR A 417 7.93 -12.65 18.87
C TYR A 417 9.10 -12.04 18.08
N LEU A 418 9.05 -12.03 16.74
CA LEU A 418 10.09 -11.42 15.89
C LEU A 418 10.06 -9.89 15.92
N LYS A 419 9.02 -9.26 16.46
CA LYS A 419 8.96 -7.81 16.66
C LYS A 419 10.15 -7.30 17.50
N LYS A 420 10.64 -8.12 18.43
CA LYS A 420 11.82 -7.81 19.27
C LYS A 420 13.14 -7.81 18.48
N ASP A 421 13.17 -8.46 17.32
CA ASP A 421 14.37 -8.61 16.47
C ASP A 421 14.48 -7.49 15.41
N VAL A 422 13.51 -6.58 15.37
CA VAL A 422 13.51 -5.40 14.50
C VAL A 422 14.47 -4.36 15.06
N LYS A 423 15.57 -4.10 14.34
CA LYS A 423 16.53 -3.06 14.72
C LYS A 423 16.09 -1.71 14.17
N LEU A 424 16.17 -0.70 15.02
CA LEU A 424 15.98 0.70 14.60
C LEU A 424 17.02 1.07 13.54
N THR A 425 16.53 1.63 12.42
CA THR A 425 17.37 2.17 11.36
C THR A 425 18.22 3.34 11.88
N GLY A 426 19.33 3.64 11.21
CA GLY A 426 20.16 4.80 11.56
C GLY A 426 19.35 6.10 11.54
N TRP A 427 18.48 6.24 10.55
CA TRP A 427 17.60 7.41 10.37
C TRP A 427 16.56 7.53 11.50
N ALA A 428 15.92 6.42 11.89
CA ALA A 428 15.01 6.43 13.04
C ALA A 428 15.74 6.84 14.33
N LYS A 429 16.94 6.29 14.57
CA LYS A 429 17.76 6.66 15.74
C LYS A 429 18.11 8.16 15.74
N PHE A 430 18.42 8.71 14.57
CA PHE A 430 18.72 10.13 14.40
C PHE A 430 17.50 11.00 14.77
N TRP A 431 16.33 10.75 14.20
CA TRP A 431 15.12 11.52 14.50
C TRP A 431 14.67 11.41 15.95
N ILE A 432 14.78 10.21 16.55
CA ILE A 432 14.50 10.03 17.98
C ILE A 432 15.43 10.90 18.82
N ALA A 433 16.74 10.90 18.52
CA ALA A 433 17.70 11.71 19.24
C ALA A 433 17.44 13.22 19.02
N PHE A 434 17.15 13.63 17.79
CA PHE A 434 16.83 15.02 17.45
C PHE A 434 15.60 15.53 18.20
N MET A 435 14.49 14.78 18.18
CA MET A 435 13.27 15.14 18.90
C MET A 435 13.48 15.19 20.41
N SER A 436 14.31 14.28 20.95
CA SER A 436 14.68 14.27 22.36
C SER A 436 15.50 15.51 22.75
N ILE A 437 16.48 15.91 21.94
CA ILE A 437 17.25 17.15 22.12
C ILE A 437 16.34 18.37 22.03
N PHE A 438 15.46 18.42 21.03
CA PHE A 438 14.52 19.51 20.84
C PHE A 438 13.57 19.67 22.03
N ALA A 439 12.98 18.58 22.51
CA ALA A 439 12.12 18.60 23.69
C ALA A 439 12.87 19.06 24.95
N ASN A 440 14.11 18.58 25.16
CA ASN A 440 14.94 19.03 26.26
C ASN A 440 15.29 20.53 26.15
N ALA A 441 15.58 21.02 24.94
CA ALA A 441 15.82 22.44 24.69
C ALA A 441 14.58 23.29 25.01
N LEU A 442 13.37 22.81 24.70
CA LEU A 442 12.12 23.47 25.09
C LEU A 442 11.95 23.55 26.61
N VAL A 443 12.30 22.51 27.36
CA VAL A 443 12.28 22.56 28.83
C VAL A 443 13.17 23.69 29.34
N TRP A 444 14.41 23.78 28.83
CA TRP A 444 15.32 24.85 29.21
C TRP A 444 14.83 26.22 28.76
N ALA A 445 14.23 26.35 27.57
CA ALA A 445 13.67 27.61 27.10
C ALA A 445 12.47 28.08 27.96
N VAL A 446 11.62 27.14 28.40
CA VAL A 446 10.53 27.46 29.34
C VAL A 446 11.10 27.90 30.68
N LEU A 447 12.01 27.14 31.28
CA LEU A 447 12.68 27.54 32.53
C LEU A 447 13.44 28.87 32.40
N TRP A 448 13.94 29.16 31.20
CA TRP A 448 14.61 30.42 30.90
C TRP A 448 13.63 31.61 30.81
N TYR A 449 12.42 31.38 30.28
CA TYR A 449 11.43 32.43 30.04
C TYR A 449 10.49 32.66 31.23
N THR A 450 10.20 31.62 32.00
CA THR A 450 9.30 31.68 33.16
C THR A 450 10.12 31.64 34.43
N ASP A 451 10.20 32.76 35.17
CA ASP A 451 10.68 32.78 36.57
C ASP A 451 9.66 32.02 37.44
N LEU A 452 9.70 30.69 37.37
CA LEU A 452 8.71 29.79 37.95
C LEU A 452 8.70 29.85 39.47
N PHE A 453 9.77 30.37 40.08
CA PHE A 453 9.91 30.45 41.53
C PHE A 453 9.98 31.89 42.07
N GLY A 454 10.05 32.92 41.23
CA GLY A 454 9.69 34.30 41.57
C GLY A 454 10.38 34.89 42.81
N GLU A 455 11.52 34.33 43.24
CA GLU A 455 12.23 34.79 44.44
C GLU A 455 13.04 36.07 44.11
N SER A 456 13.29 36.35 42.82
CA SER A 456 14.13 37.46 42.36
C SER A 456 13.48 38.84 42.56
N GLN A 457 12.17 38.99 42.36
CA GLN A 457 11.50 40.28 42.53
C GLN A 457 11.19 40.65 43.99
N GLN A 458 11.05 39.68 44.89
CA GLN A 458 10.78 39.99 46.30
C GLN A 458 12.03 40.46 47.06
N ALA A 459 13.23 39.99 46.70
CA ALA A 459 14.47 40.40 47.35
C ALA A 459 14.84 41.88 47.08
N GLU A 460 14.61 42.39 45.86
CA GLU A 460 14.82 43.81 45.55
C GLU A 460 13.81 44.74 46.25
N SER A 461 12.58 44.28 46.47
CA SER A 461 11.58 45.07 47.21
C SER A 461 11.96 45.28 48.68
N ASN A 462 12.67 44.33 49.30
CA ASN A 462 13.11 44.43 50.69
C ASN A 462 14.40 45.25 50.86
N ILE A 463 15.33 45.20 49.90
CA ILE A 463 16.56 46.04 49.94
C ILE A 463 16.22 47.52 49.75
N HIS A 464 15.18 47.85 48.98
CA HIS A 464 14.70 49.23 48.89
C HIS A 464 13.96 49.70 50.15
N ARG A 465 13.44 48.79 50.98
CA ARG A 465 12.71 49.17 52.20
C ARG A 465 13.64 49.54 53.36
N ASP A 466 14.82 48.91 53.45
CA ASP A 466 15.80 49.19 54.52
C ASP A 466 16.73 50.38 54.23
N ARG A 467 16.73 50.92 53.01
CA ARG A 467 17.52 52.12 52.66
C ARG A 467 16.88 53.46 53.02
N TRP A 468 15.64 53.45 53.53
CA TRP A 468 14.90 54.66 53.93
C TRP A 468 14.69 54.77 55.44
N SER A 469 15.44 54.02 56.23
CA SER A 469 15.39 54.09 57.70
C SER A 469 16.77 54.40 58.27
N TYR A 470 17.30 55.60 58.01
CA TYR A 470 18.20 56.34 58.91
C TYR A 470 18.22 57.82 58.54
#